data_AF-A0AAE3J2A1-F1
#
_entry.id   AF-A0AAE3J2A1-F1
#
_cell.length_a   1.000
_cell.length_b   1.000
_cell.length_c   1.000
_cell.angle_alpha   90.00
_cell.angle_beta   90.00
_cell.angle_gamma   90.00
#
_symmetry.space_group_name_H-M   'P 1'
#
loop_
_entity.id
_entity.type
_entity.pdbx_description
1 polymer ?
#
loop_
_entity_poly.entity_id
_entity_poly.type
_entity_poly.pdbx_seq_one_letter_code
_entity_poly.pdbx_strand_id
1 'polypeptide(L)'
;MTYLYFVAAALFVLSAHPAKAVPPPDFIFNVTSQIAQFFSISVILFSAAGSVVYRFFQQRFAGKRKLVFWIIAGLGAITLSGGGAWLYGRYVQQQEMKLWLAQSSMATTDPDQINIDQEPTSTRTSVPTDELDQLTLGDQKPAQKAVAQPEDAVSKFIQRYYASIAAHQFSDAYEMSKKSVSLETFKEWYASTTDISIDRLQRIDDKTSSLELTLTEDGKTTRYGVLMVIKRAEDGQPTRVESSLVRVLSESSSVATSSTTPILLQASTTDYFTAQTKLPEAISNADFQTALNQTSPFLILDAREDVEFENGHFPDATHIRFADLKAGRWIELPTDRPVYVFCWSGIRGKEVAEFLRTKKIAARYLEKGANGWVADQGTWSGEIAFLKVYTDDRYKRVFTPNAFQDSVNKGTIMVDSRPPASFNAWHIPGSINIPLMYTPSIGIEKAFAQVPPNSQVITVCDEYVNCFDAKLTGVELERRGHAFLGRFAEPWKLKSQ
;
A
#
# COMPACT_ATOMS: atom_id res chain seq x y z
N MET A 1 9.26 -53.72 -37.25
CA MET A 1 9.55 -52.33 -37.69
C MET A 1 8.92 -51.25 -36.79
N THR A 2 8.20 -51.59 -35.72
CA THR A 2 7.50 -50.62 -34.86
C THR A 2 8.37 -50.05 -33.71
N TYR A 3 9.44 -50.74 -33.33
CA TYR A 3 10.35 -50.31 -32.25
C TYR A 3 11.41 -49.29 -32.70
N LEU A 4 11.70 -49.20 -34.00
CA LEU A 4 12.72 -48.29 -34.52
C LEU A 4 12.24 -46.82 -34.55
N TYR A 5 10.93 -46.60 -34.62
CA TYR A 5 10.33 -45.26 -34.63
C TYR A 5 10.35 -44.59 -33.26
N PHE A 6 10.24 -45.35 -32.15
CA PHE A 6 10.28 -44.77 -30.80
C PHE A 6 11.68 -44.33 -30.38
N VAL A 7 12.72 -45.01 -30.85
CA VAL A 7 14.12 -44.63 -30.54
C VAL A 7 14.56 -43.41 -31.36
N ALA A 8 14.08 -43.27 -32.60
CA ALA A 8 14.37 -42.10 -33.42
C ALA A 8 13.68 -40.82 -32.89
N ALA A 9 12.47 -40.93 -32.32
CA ALA A 9 11.78 -39.79 -31.72
C ALA A 9 12.44 -39.30 -30.43
N ALA A 10 13.02 -40.21 -29.63
CA ALA A 10 13.71 -39.85 -28.38
C ALA A 10 15.06 -39.14 -28.61
N LEU A 11 15.77 -39.45 -29.71
CA LEU A 11 17.06 -38.82 -30.04
C LEU A 11 16.92 -37.41 -30.64
N PHE A 12 15.75 -37.03 -31.15
CA PHE A 12 15.50 -35.67 -31.65
C PHE A 12 15.28 -34.65 -30.53
N VAL A 13 14.79 -35.10 -29.37
CA VAL A 13 14.53 -34.22 -28.20
C VAL A 13 15.83 -33.84 -27.48
N LEU A 14 16.88 -34.67 -27.59
CA LEU A 14 18.17 -34.45 -26.91
C LEU A 14 19.17 -33.59 -27.71
N SER A 15 18.83 -33.15 -28.92
CA SER A 15 19.70 -32.31 -29.77
C SER A 15 19.09 -30.94 -30.14
N ALA A 16 17.94 -30.59 -29.57
CA ALA A 16 17.28 -29.31 -29.81
C ALA A 16 18.09 -28.16 -29.16
N HIS A 17 18.79 -27.40 -29.99
CA HIS A 17 19.37 -26.12 -29.58
C HIS A 17 18.22 -25.10 -29.41
N PRO A 18 18.33 -24.13 -28.49
CA PRO A 18 17.33 -23.09 -28.33
C PRO A 18 17.31 -22.19 -29.57
N ALA A 19 16.42 -22.49 -30.52
CA ALA A 19 16.09 -21.59 -31.60
C ALA A 19 15.20 -20.48 -31.02
N LYS A 20 15.71 -19.24 -31.02
CA LYS A 20 14.92 -18.03 -30.74
C LYS A 20 13.94 -17.78 -31.89
N ALA A 21 12.85 -18.55 -31.93
CA ALA A 21 11.72 -18.28 -32.80
C ALA A 21 10.57 -17.78 -31.93
N VAL A 22 10.13 -16.54 -32.17
CA VAL A 22 8.90 -16.00 -31.60
C VAL A 22 7.73 -16.81 -32.19
N PRO A 23 6.93 -17.53 -31.37
CA PRO A 23 5.85 -18.33 -31.90
C PRO A 23 4.79 -17.42 -32.54
N PRO A 24 4.25 -17.78 -33.71
CA PRO A 24 3.19 -17.01 -34.35
C PRO A 24 1.97 -16.87 -33.40
N PRO A 25 1.24 -15.74 -33.44
CA PRO A 25 0.15 -15.44 -32.50
C PRO A 25 -0.86 -16.59 -32.34
N ASP A 26 -1.13 -17.31 -33.43
CA ASP A 26 -2.08 -18.42 -33.48
C ASP A 26 -1.68 -19.60 -32.58
N PHE A 27 -0.38 -19.80 -32.33
CA PHE A 27 0.12 -20.83 -31.41
C PHE A 27 -0.18 -20.47 -29.94
N ILE A 28 -0.09 -19.19 -29.58
CA ILE A 28 -0.35 -18.70 -28.21
C ILE A 28 -1.84 -18.84 -27.87
N PHE A 29 -2.73 -18.54 -28.81
CA PHE A 29 -4.18 -18.69 -28.60
C PHE A 29 -4.61 -20.16 -28.50
N ASN A 30 -3.98 -21.07 -29.26
CA ASN A 30 -4.30 -22.50 -29.20
C ASN A 30 -3.73 -23.21 -27.97
N VAL A 31 -2.58 -22.80 -27.43
CA VAL A 31 -2.05 -23.39 -26.18
C VAL A 31 -2.98 -23.09 -25.01
N THR A 32 -3.52 -21.88 -24.94
CA THR A 32 -4.45 -21.47 -23.88
C THR A 32 -5.77 -22.25 -23.95
N SER A 33 -6.30 -22.47 -25.16
CA SER A 33 -7.51 -23.27 -25.37
C SER A 33 -7.30 -24.76 -25.09
N GLN A 34 -6.14 -25.32 -25.47
CA GLN A 34 -5.78 -26.71 -25.17
C GLN A 34 -5.60 -26.93 -23.67
N ILE A 35 -4.94 -26.02 -22.96
CA ILE A 35 -4.80 -26.09 -21.49
C ILE A 35 -6.18 -26.07 -20.83
N ALA A 36 -7.07 -25.17 -21.24
CA ALA A 36 -8.44 -25.11 -20.72
C ALA A 36 -9.23 -26.41 -21.01
N GLN A 37 -9.03 -27.03 -22.18
CA GLN A 37 -9.62 -28.33 -22.52
C GLN A 37 -9.05 -29.46 -21.65
N PHE A 38 -7.74 -29.50 -21.39
CA PHE A 38 -7.14 -30.47 -20.47
C PHE A 38 -7.72 -30.34 -19.05
N PHE A 39 -7.82 -29.11 -18.52
CA PHE A 39 -8.45 -28.88 -17.22
C PHE A 39 -9.92 -29.29 -17.19
N SER A 40 -10.67 -29.01 -18.26
CA SER A 40 -12.08 -29.41 -18.37
C SER A 40 -12.24 -30.93 -18.39
N ILE A 41 -11.40 -31.64 -19.16
CA ILE A 41 -11.39 -33.11 -19.21
C ILE A 41 -11.00 -33.69 -17.85
N SER A 42 -9.99 -33.13 -17.17
CA SER A 42 -9.61 -33.55 -15.83
C SER A 42 -10.74 -33.36 -14.82
N VAL A 43 -11.41 -32.19 -14.82
CA VAL A 43 -12.56 -31.93 -13.92
C VAL A 43 -13.69 -32.92 -14.19
N ILE A 44 -14.00 -33.22 -15.45
CA ILE A 44 -15.03 -34.21 -15.80
C ILE A 44 -14.61 -35.61 -15.33
N LEU A 45 -13.36 -36.02 -15.53
CA LEU A 45 -12.83 -37.32 -15.08
C LEU A 45 -12.88 -37.46 -13.56
N PHE A 46 -12.44 -36.45 -12.81
CA PHE A 46 -12.50 -36.46 -11.34
C PHE A 46 -13.92 -36.39 -10.82
N SER A 47 -14.82 -35.65 -11.49
CA SER A 47 -16.24 -35.60 -11.12
C SER A 47 -16.93 -36.94 -11.39
N ALA A 48 -16.62 -37.60 -12.51
CA ALA A 48 -17.15 -38.93 -12.83
C ALA A 48 -16.60 -39.99 -11.86
N ALA A 49 -15.30 -40.00 -11.59
CA ALA A 49 -14.67 -40.89 -10.61
C ALA A 49 -15.26 -40.66 -9.21
N GLY A 50 -15.39 -39.39 -8.79
CA GLY A 50 -16.02 -39.00 -7.54
C GLY A 50 -17.47 -39.45 -7.45
N SER A 51 -18.23 -39.39 -8.55
CA SER A 51 -19.62 -39.84 -8.62
C SER A 51 -19.75 -41.37 -8.51
N VAL A 52 -18.81 -42.12 -9.09
CA VAL A 52 -18.76 -43.59 -8.96
C VAL A 52 -18.42 -43.98 -7.53
N VAL A 53 -17.41 -43.34 -6.94
CA VAL A 53 -17.05 -43.52 -5.52
C VAL A 53 -18.25 -43.17 -4.64
N TYR A 54 -18.89 -42.03 -4.87
CA TYR A 54 -20.08 -41.60 -4.14
C TYR A 54 -21.19 -42.65 -4.20
N ARG A 55 -21.54 -43.15 -5.39
CA ARG A 55 -22.59 -44.17 -5.57
C ARG A 55 -22.21 -45.52 -4.95
N PHE A 56 -20.95 -45.95 -5.07
CA PHE A 56 -20.45 -47.17 -4.45
C PHE A 56 -20.60 -47.12 -2.92
N PHE A 57 -20.20 -46.02 -2.29
CA PHE A 57 -20.35 -45.84 -0.84
C PHE A 57 -21.81 -45.62 -0.43
N GLN A 58 -22.63 -44.98 -1.28
CA GLN A 58 -24.07 -44.79 -1.05
C GLN A 58 -24.82 -46.13 -1.02
N GLN A 59 -24.42 -47.11 -1.84
CA GLN A 59 -25.02 -48.45 -1.88
C GLN A 59 -24.48 -49.37 -0.77
N ARG A 60 -23.21 -49.22 -0.38
CA ARG A 60 -22.57 -50.13 0.59
C ARG A 60 -22.84 -49.79 2.06
N PHE A 61 -23.22 -48.54 2.36
CA PHE A 61 -23.51 -48.10 3.74
C PHE A 61 -24.94 -47.54 3.86
N ALA A 62 -25.79 -48.26 4.59
CA ALA A 62 -27.16 -47.85 4.92
C ALA A 62 -27.32 -47.44 6.40
N GLY A 63 -28.20 -46.49 6.68
CA GLY A 63 -28.52 -46.03 8.04
C GLY A 63 -27.42 -45.20 8.71
N LYS A 64 -27.31 -45.27 10.05
CA LYS A 64 -26.42 -44.42 10.88
C LYS A 64 -24.93 -44.49 10.51
N ARG A 65 -24.47 -45.58 9.87
CA ARG A 65 -23.07 -45.75 9.41
C ARG A 65 -22.71 -44.87 8.20
N LYS A 66 -23.71 -44.40 7.44
CA LYS A 66 -23.53 -43.53 6.27
C LYS A 66 -23.11 -42.11 6.69
N LEU A 67 -23.73 -41.57 7.74
CA LEU A 67 -23.41 -40.24 8.27
C LEU A 67 -21.99 -40.20 8.85
N VAL A 68 -21.61 -41.23 9.61
CA VAL A 68 -20.27 -41.34 10.22
C VAL A 68 -19.18 -41.38 9.14
N PHE A 69 -19.39 -42.12 8.05
CA PHE A 69 -18.44 -42.15 6.93
C PHE A 69 -18.22 -40.77 6.29
N TRP A 70 -19.31 -40.02 6.02
CA TRP A 70 -19.20 -38.68 5.42
C TRP A 70 -18.53 -37.67 6.33
N ILE A 71 -18.73 -37.77 7.65
CA ILE A 71 -18.03 -36.94 8.63
C ILE A 71 -16.52 -37.22 8.61
N ILE A 72 -16.12 -38.51 8.61
CA ILE A 72 -14.70 -38.90 8.56
C ILE A 72 -14.06 -38.46 7.23
N ALA A 73 -14.75 -38.62 6.10
CA ALA A 73 -14.25 -38.17 4.80
C ALA A 73 -14.09 -36.63 4.73
N GLY A 74 -15.04 -35.88 5.30
CA GLY A 74 -14.96 -34.42 5.40
C GLY A 74 -13.79 -33.95 6.27
N LEU A 75 -13.61 -34.57 7.44
CA LEU A 75 -12.46 -34.32 8.32
C LEU A 75 -11.13 -34.68 7.62
N GLY A 76 -11.09 -35.78 6.87
CA GLY A 76 -9.94 -36.14 6.04
C GLY A 76 -9.59 -35.06 5.00
N ALA A 77 -10.58 -34.51 4.30
CA ALA A 77 -10.35 -33.45 3.33
C ALA A 77 -9.87 -32.13 3.99
N ILE A 78 -10.46 -31.76 5.13
CA ILE A 78 -10.06 -30.56 5.89
C ILE A 78 -8.63 -30.70 6.41
N THR A 79 -8.27 -31.86 6.97
CA THR A 79 -6.91 -32.13 7.46
C THR A 79 -5.89 -32.16 6.33
N LEU A 80 -6.21 -32.72 5.16
CA LEU A 80 -5.33 -32.71 4.00
C LEU A 80 -5.11 -31.28 3.46
N SER A 81 -6.17 -30.48 3.40
CA SER A 81 -6.12 -29.09 2.95
C SER A 81 -5.37 -28.20 3.93
N GLY A 82 -5.68 -28.29 5.22
CA GLY A 82 -4.98 -27.54 6.28
C GLY A 82 -3.52 -27.96 6.41
N GLY A 83 -3.23 -29.25 6.31
CA GLY A 83 -1.86 -29.79 6.28
C GLY A 83 -1.08 -29.32 5.05
N GLY A 84 -1.72 -29.29 3.87
CA GLY A 84 -1.12 -28.74 2.65
C GLY A 84 -0.82 -27.25 2.76
N ALA A 85 -1.76 -26.45 3.29
CA ALA A 85 -1.55 -25.03 3.53
C ALA A 85 -0.43 -24.77 4.56
N TRP A 86 -0.37 -25.57 5.62
CA TRP A 86 0.68 -25.50 6.63
C TRP A 86 2.05 -25.89 6.06
N LEU A 87 2.14 -26.98 5.29
CA LEU A 87 3.37 -27.42 4.61
C LEU A 87 3.84 -26.40 3.57
N TYR A 88 2.91 -25.80 2.82
CA TYR A 88 3.20 -24.75 1.87
C TYR A 88 3.70 -23.48 2.58
N GLY A 89 3.06 -23.06 3.66
CA GLY A 89 3.53 -21.94 4.50
C GLY A 89 4.93 -22.20 5.06
N ARG A 90 5.19 -23.42 5.56
CA ARG A 90 6.52 -23.88 6.00
C ARG A 90 7.55 -23.85 4.86
N TYR A 91 7.16 -24.27 3.65
CA TYR A 91 8.01 -24.25 2.47
C TYR A 91 8.36 -22.81 2.05
N VAL A 92 7.37 -21.90 2.01
CA VAL A 92 7.59 -20.48 1.71
C VAL A 92 8.53 -19.85 2.74
N GLN A 93 8.30 -20.08 4.03
CA GLN A 93 9.21 -19.62 5.10
C GLN A 93 10.62 -20.18 4.94
N GLN A 94 10.78 -21.45 4.53
CA GLN A 94 12.10 -22.03 4.27
C GLN A 94 12.78 -21.41 3.04
N GLN A 95 12.04 -21.02 2.00
CA GLN A 95 12.59 -20.33 0.84
C GLN A 95 13.01 -18.90 1.19
N GLU A 96 12.21 -18.18 1.97
CA GLU A 96 12.57 -16.86 2.51
C GLU A 96 13.84 -16.96 3.38
N MET A 97 13.92 -17.97 4.24
CA MET A 97 15.10 -18.25 5.06
C MET A 97 16.32 -18.61 4.20
N LYS A 98 16.17 -19.38 3.11
CA LYS A 98 17.27 -19.72 2.19
C LYS A 98 17.75 -18.51 1.40
N LEU A 99 16.84 -17.66 0.93
CA LEU A 99 17.16 -16.39 0.29
C LEU A 99 17.91 -15.47 1.26
N TRP A 100 17.47 -15.41 2.51
CA TRP A 100 18.13 -14.68 3.58
C TRP A 100 19.52 -15.27 3.93
N LEU A 101 19.64 -16.61 4.04
CA LEU A 101 20.92 -17.28 4.29
C LEU A 101 21.92 -17.09 3.16
N ALA A 102 21.46 -17.11 1.90
CA ALA A 102 22.28 -16.81 0.74
C ALA A 102 22.73 -15.33 0.72
N GLN A 103 21.88 -14.41 1.19
CA GLN A 103 22.21 -13.00 1.36
C GLN A 103 23.18 -12.76 2.53
N SER A 104 23.06 -13.52 3.62
CA SER A 104 23.97 -13.44 4.77
C SER A 104 25.30 -14.15 4.51
N SER A 105 25.33 -15.25 3.75
CA SER A 105 26.56 -15.98 3.42
C SER A 105 27.44 -15.23 2.43
N MET A 106 26.88 -14.32 1.61
CA MET A 106 27.68 -13.37 0.83
C MET A 106 28.30 -12.25 1.68
N ALA A 107 27.90 -12.12 2.96
CA ALA A 107 28.42 -11.13 3.91
C ALA A 107 29.39 -11.73 4.94
N THR A 108 29.61 -13.04 4.95
CA THR A 108 30.52 -13.72 5.89
C THR A 108 31.56 -14.54 5.15
N THR A 109 32.75 -13.99 4.97
CA THR A 109 33.94 -14.77 4.64
C THR A 109 34.48 -15.40 5.94
N ASP A 110 33.91 -16.52 6.40
CA ASP A 110 34.59 -17.61 7.12
C ASP A 110 33.61 -18.79 7.40
N PRO A 111 33.81 -20.02 6.86
CA PRO A 111 32.86 -21.12 7.02
C PRO A 111 32.92 -21.94 8.32
N ASP A 112 33.83 -21.69 9.26
CA ASP A 112 34.14 -22.66 10.33
C ASP A 112 33.43 -22.46 11.70
N GLN A 113 32.34 -21.68 11.78
CA GLN A 113 31.74 -21.32 13.09
C GLN A 113 30.24 -21.64 13.27
N ILE A 114 29.63 -22.54 12.51
CA ILE A 114 28.23 -22.92 12.75
C ILE A 114 28.10 -24.44 12.94
N ASN A 115 28.19 -24.88 14.20
CA ASN A 115 27.80 -26.22 14.62
C ASN A 115 26.26 -26.26 14.85
N ILE A 116 25.54 -26.81 13.88
CA ILE A 116 24.08 -27.04 13.94
C ILE A 116 23.89 -28.47 14.46
N ASP A 117 23.75 -28.65 15.76
CA ASP A 117 23.22 -29.88 16.36
C ASP A 117 22.94 -29.66 17.85
N GLN A 118 21.88 -28.91 18.20
CA GLN A 118 21.14 -29.10 19.47
C GLN A 118 19.69 -28.59 19.32
N GLU A 119 18.73 -29.51 19.25
CA GLU A 119 17.31 -29.23 19.51
C GLU A 119 17.09 -29.03 21.03
N PRO A 120 16.36 -28.01 21.49
CA PRO A 120 15.82 -28.01 22.84
C PRO A 120 14.39 -28.54 22.84
N THR A 121 14.24 -29.69 23.50
CA THR A 121 13.00 -30.28 23.98
C THR A 121 12.26 -29.29 24.89
N SER A 122 11.00 -28.98 24.57
CA SER A 122 10.11 -28.19 25.44
C SER A 122 8.75 -28.89 25.54
N THR A 123 8.51 -29.50 26.69
CA THR A 123 7.25 -30.07 27.16
C THR A 123 6.14 -29.01 27.14
N ARG A 124 5.10 -29.27 26.35
CA ARG A 124 3.91 -28.41 26.19
C ARG A 124 2.89 -28.78 27.27
N THR A 125 2.72 -27.93 28.27
CA THR A 125 1.54 -27.98 29.17
C THR A 125 0.44 -27.11 28.56
N SER A 126 -0.71 -27.73 28.28
CA SER A 126 -1.88 -27.16 27.64
C SER A 126 -2.71 -26.29 28.59
N VAL A 127 -3.12 -25.10 28.14
CA VAL A 127 -4.23 -24.31 28.73
C VAL A 127 -5.38 -24.31 27.70
N PRO A 128 -6.64 -24.54 28.13
CA PRO A 128 -7.74 -24.94 27.25
C PRO A 128 -8.29 -23.82 26.35
N THR A 129 -8.62 -24.23 25.13
CA THR A 129 -9.38 -23.51 24.11
C THR A 129 -10.87 -23.61 24.42
N ASP A 130 -11.47 -22.57 24.99
CA ASP A 130 -12.92 -22.35 25.00
C ASP A 130 -13.20 -20.85 25.20
N GLU A 131 -12.74 -20.00 24.27
CA GLU A 131 -13.25 -18.61 24.12
C GLU A 131 -12.79 -17.91 22.82
N LEU A 132 -12.78 -18.64 21.68
CA LEU A 132 -12.34 -18.07 20.39
C LEU A 132 -13.30 -18.29 19.22
N ASP A 133 -14.55 -18.67 19.51
CA ASP A 133 -15.58 -18.95 18.50
C ASP A 133 -16.75 -17.95 18.54
N GLN A 134 -16.46 -16.64 18.54
CA GLN A 134 -17.43 -15.62 18.12
C GLN A 134 -16.74 -14.38 17.53
N LEU A 135 -16.17 -14.50 16.33
CA LEU A 135 -15.90 -13.33 15.46
C LEU A 135 -16.21 -13.72 14.00
N THR A 136 -17.50 -13.93 13.74
CA THR A 136 -18.06 -13.99 12.39
C THR A 136 -18.01 -12.62 11.72
N LEU A 137 -17.60 -12.63 10.45
CA LEU A 137 -17.79 -11.57 9.45
C LEU A 137 -19.20 -10.98 9.53
N GLY A 138 -19.30 -9.75 10.02
CA GLY A 138 -20.53 -8.97 10.08
C GLY A 138 -20.20 -7.50 10.24
N ASP A 139 -20.71 -6.70 9.31
CA ASP A 139 -20.82 -5.24 9.31
C ASP A 139 -19.52 -4.43 9.40
N GLN A 140 -19.07 -3.95 8.23
CA GLN A 140 -18.28 -2.73 8.18
C GLN A 140 -19.07 -1.58 8.79
N LYS A 141 -18.78 -1.30 10.07
CA LYS A 141 -19.16 -0.05 10.73
C LYS A 141 -18.65 1.12 9.88
N PRO A 142 -19.45 2.20 9.74
CA PRO A 142 -19.05 3.37 8.98
C PRO A 142 -17.76 3.94 9.58
N ALA A 143 -16.89 4.42 8.69
CA ALA A 143 -15.64 5.11 9.01
C ALA A 143 -15.80 5.95 10.27
N GLN A 144 -14.93 5.72 11.25
CA GLN A 144 -14.84 6.55 12.46
C GLN A 144 -14.89 8.02 12.03
N LYS A 145 -15.94 8.72 12.47
CA LYS A 145 -16.07 10.17 12.33
C LYS A 145 -14.72 10.77 12.70
N ALA A 146 -14.08 11.42 11.73
CA ALA A 146 -12.86 12.17 11.95
C ALA A 146 -13.09 13.06 13.17
N VAL A 147 -12.27 12.86 14.21
CA VAL A 147 -12.27 13.73 15.39
C VAL A 147 -12.02 15.14 14.86
N ALA A 148 -13.02 16.03 15.00
CA ALA A 148 -12.91 17.42 14.56
C ALA A 148 -11.72 18.05 15.27
N GLN A 149 -10.64 18.27 14.52
CA GLN A 149 -9.49 19.06 14.97
C GLN A 149 -9.99 20.46 15.30
N PRO A 150 -9.47 21.15 16.34
CA PRO A 150 -9.79 22.55 16.56
C PRO A 150 -9.46 23.34 15.28
N GLU A 151 -10.46 24.01 14.71
CA GLU A 151 -10.33 24.64 13.40
C GLU A 151 -9.24 25.71 13.41
N ASP A 152 -8.15 25.42 12.71
CA ASP A 152 -7.03 26.33 12.52
C ASP A 152 -7.42 27.52 11.61
N ALA A 153 -6.64 28.59 11.66
CA ALA A 153 -6.92 29.83 10.92
C ALA A 153 -7.10 29.61 9.41
N VAL A 154 -6.36 28.65 8.82
CA VAL A 154 -6.47 28.38 7.39
C VAL A 154 -7.75 27.62 7.07
N SER A 155 -8.14 26.66 7.91
CA SER A 155 -9.43 25.96 7.76
C SER A 155 -10.59 26.95 7.79
N LYS A 156 -10.58 27.91 8.73
CA LYS A 156 -11.58 29.00 8.79
C LYS A 156 -11.53 29.92 7.57
N PHE A 157 -10.34 30.25 7.07
CA PHE A 157 -10.18 31.03 5.85
C PHE A 157 -10.86 30.35 4.66
N ILE A 158 -10.63 29.04 4.46
CA ILE A 158 -11.20 28.30 3.34
C ILE A 158 -12.72 28.18 3.46
N GLN A 159 -13.24 27.91 4.66
CA GLN A 159 -14.68 27.90 4.90
C GLN A 159 -15.31 29.25 4.59
N ARG A 160 -14.70 30.36 5.04
CA ARG A 160 -15.18 31.70 4.72
C ARG A 160 -15.14 31.98 3.22
N TYR A 161 -14.08 31.56 2.53
CA TYR A 161 -13.95 31.74 1.07
C TYR A 161 -15.14 31.12 0.33
N TYR A 162 -15.44 29.84 0.59
CA TYR A 162 -16.55 29.16 -0.07
C TYR A 162 -17.93 29.63 0.44
N ALA A 163 -18.05 30.01 1.71
CA ALA A 163 -19.28 30.61 2.25
C ALA A 163 -19.60 31.95 1.57
N SER A 164 -18.58 32.78 1.30
CA SER A 164 -18.78 34.04 0.55
C SER A 164 -19.21 33.79 -0.89
N ILE A 165 -18.71 32.74 -1.55
CA ILE A 165 -19.20 32.35 -2.89
C ILE A 165 -20.65 31.88 -2.80
N ALA A 166 -20.99 30.99 -1.86
CA ALA A 166 -22.35 30.48 -1.68
C ALA A 166 -23.36 31.60 -1.34
N ALA A 167 -22.94 32.61 -0.58
CA ALA A 167 -23.76 33.77 -0.23
C ALA A 167 -23.77 34.87 -1.32
N HIS A 168 -23.18 34.61 -2.51
CA HIS A 168 -23.04 35.57 -3.62
C HIS A 168 -22.30 36.87 -3.23
N GLN A 169 -21.48 36.83 -2.18
CA GLN A 169 -20.57 37.90 -1.77
C GLN A 169 -19.29 37.86 -2.63
N PHE A 170 -19.46 37.97 -3.95
CA PHE A 170 -18.39 37.71 -4.91
C PHE A 170 -17.21 38.65 -4.79
N SER A 171 -17.41 39.89 -4.37
CA SER A 171 -16.30 40.83 -4.12
C SER A 171 -15.38 40.34 -2.99
N ASP A 172 -15.95 39.88 -1.88
CA ASP A 172 -15.17 39.38 -0.74
C ASP A 172 -14.44 38.08 -1.09
N ALA A 173 -15.14 37.16 -1.77
CA ALA A 173 -14.53 35.92 -2.27
C ALA A 173 -13.40 36.23 -3.28
N TYR A 174 -13.63 37.17 -4.20
CA TYR A 174 -12.63 37.56 -5.20
C TYR A 174 -11.37 38.15 -4.57
N GLU A 175 -11.51 38.98 -3.52
CA GLU A 175 -10.39 39.52 -2.75
C GLU A 175 -9.55 38.42 -2.09
N MET A 176 -10.21 37.36 -1.61
CA MET A 176 -9.56 36.17 -1.05
C MET A 176 -8.97 35.21 -2.11
N SER A 177 -9.35 35.35 -3.37
CA SER A 177 -8.93 34.47 -4.47
C SER A 177 -7.50 34.78 -4.98
N LYS A 178 -7.01 33.95 -5.91
CA LYS A 178 -5.75 34.22 -6.63
C LYS A 178 -5.83 35.40 -7.61
N LYS A 179 -7.03 35.93 -7.89
CA LYS A 179 -7.30 37.00 -8.86
C LYS A 179 -6.69 36.77 -10.25
N SER A 180 -6.78 35.54 -10.75
CA SER A 180 -6.26 35.18 -12.08
C SER A 180 -7.14 35.66 -13.24
N VAL A 181 -8.37 36.07 -12.94
CA VAL A 181 -9.37 36.60 -13.90
C VAL A 181 -9.97 37.88 -13.35
N SER A 182 -10.76 38.61 -14.14
CA SER A 182 -11.51 39.78 -13.66
C SER A 182 -12.61 39.38 -12.67
N LEU A 183 -13.10 40.36 -11.91
CA LEU A 183 -14.22 40.15 -10.99
C LEU A 183 -15.49 39.74 -11.76
N GLU A 184 -15.70 40.27 -12.95
CA GLU A 184 -16.84 39.94 -13.81
C GLU A 184 -16.81 38.46 -14.22
N THR A 185 -15.67 37.98 -14.74
CA THR A 185 -15.49 36.57 -15.09
C THR A 185 -15.62 35.66 -13.87
N PHE A 186 -15.12 36.08 -12.71
CA PHE A 186 -15.28 35.32 -11.47
C PHE A 186 -16.75 35.20 -11.05
N LYS A 187 -17.54 36.27 -11.18
CA LYS A 187 -18.99 36.25 -10.90
C LYS A 187 -19.71 35.30 -11.85
N GLU A 188 -19.38 35.34 -13.14
CA GLU A 188 -19.98 34.47 -14.16
C GLU A 188 -19.78 33.00 -13.85
N TRP A 189 -18.61 32.60 -13.32
CA TRP A 189 -18.32 31.20 -12.96
C TRP A 189 -19.27 30.63 -11.91
N TYR A 190 -19.79 31.47 -11.01
CA TYR A 190 -20.61 31.05 -9.88
C TYR A 190 -22.04 31.62 -9.95
N ALA A 191 -22.45 32.17 -11.09
CA ALA A 191 -23.73 32.86 -11.24
C ALA A 191 -24.93 31.90 -11.07
N SER A 192 -24.78 30.63 -11.47
CA SER A 192 -25.79 29.58 -11.32
C SER A 192 -25.61 28.77 -10.02
N THR A 193 -24.57 29.05 -9.24
CA THR A 193 -24.32 28.36 -7.97
C THR A 193 -25.38 28.73 -6.94
N THR A 194 -26.11 27.74 -6.44
CA THR A 194 -27.14 27.90 -5.41
C THR A 194 -26.71 27.42 -4.03
N ASP A 195 -25.78 26.46 -3.97
CA ASP A 195 -25.24 25.92 -2.71
C ASP A 195 -23.81 25.41 -2.88
N ILE A 196 -23.01 25.56 -1.82
CA ILE A 196 -21.67 24.96 -1.71
C ILE A 196 -21.54 24.32 -0.33
N SER A 197 -21.33 23.01 -0.28
CA SER A 197 -20.98 22.30 0.95
C SER A 197 -19.52 21.83 0.91
N ILE A 198 -18.82 21.95 2.03
CA ILE A 198 -17.51 21.32 2.23
C ILE A 198 -17.77 19.99 2.96
N ASP A 199 -17.73 18.89 2.22
CA ASP A 199 -17.96 17.54 2.75
C ASP A 199 -16.78 17.07 3.62
N ARG A 200 -15.56 17.44 3.20
CA ARG A 200 -14.31 17.09 3.90
C ARG A 200 -13.29 18.20 3.71
N LEU A 201 -12.57 18.55 4.77
CA LEU A 201 -11.42 19.44 4.73
C LEU A 201 -10.28 18.78 5.52
N GLN A 202 -9.14 18.58 4.86
CA GLN A 202 -7.97 17.95 5.44
C GLN A 202 -6.73 18.80 5.16
N ARG A 203 -6.05 19.24 6.21
CA ARG A 203 -4.72 19.86 6.10
C ARG A 203 -3.70 18.81 5.64
N ILE A 204 -2.84 19.18 4.68
CA ILE A 204 -1.76 18.33 4.15
C ILE A 204 -0.41 18.76 4.72
N ASP A 205 -0.14 20.06 4.65
CA ASP A 205 1.06 20.73 5.17
C ASP A 205 0.66 22.14 5.69
N ASP A 206 1.63 23.04 5.87
CA ASP A 206 1.42 24.39 6.41
C ASP A 206 0.68 25.34 5.45
N LYS A 207 0.64 25.04 4.14
CA LYS A 207 0.01 25.87 3.10
C LYS A 207 -1.10 25.14 2.35
N THR A 208 -1.01 23.81 2.23
CA THR A 208 -1.83 22.98 1.37
C THR A 208 -2.96 22.30 2.15
N SER A 209 -4.15 22.31 1.57
CA SER A 209 -5.34 21.57 2.05
C SER A 209 -5.97 20.78 0.93
N SER A 210 -6.43 19.58 1.25
CA SER A 210 -7.36 18.85 0.40
C SER A 210 -8.78 19.06 0.88
N LEU A 211 -9.69 19.29 -0.06
CA LEU A 211 -11.11 19.45 0.18
C LEU A 211 -11.88 18.46 -0.70
N GLU A 212 -12.96 17.92 -0.16
CA GLU A 212 -14.07 17.42 -0.97
C GLU A 212 -15.23 18.41 -0.78
N LEU A 213 -15.68 19.02 -1.87
CA LEU A 213 -16.79 19.97 -1.85
C LEU A 213 -17.88 19.54 -2.82
N THR A 214 -19.13 19.83 -2.49
CA THR A 214 -20.27 19.64 -3.38
C THR A 214 -20.78 21.01 -3.79
N LEU A 215 -20.88 21.22 -5.10
CA LEU A 215 -21.43 22.42 -5.71
C LEU A 215 -22.80 22.08 -6.29
N THR A 216 -23.80 22.91 -6.00
CA THR A 216 -25.13 22.80 -6.61
C THR A 216 -25.34 23.93 -7.59
N GLU A 217 -25.60 23.60 -8.85
CA GLU A 217 -25.82 24.56 -9.93
C GLU A 217 -27.00 24.08 -10.78
N ASP A 218 -28.00 24.95 -10.97
CA ASP A 218 -29.20 24.64 -11.75
C ASP A 218 -29.90 23.31 -11.37
N GLY A 219 -29.86 22.96 -10.08
CA GLY A 219 -30.43 21.72 -9.54
C GLY A 219 -29.59 20.46 -9.77
N LYS A 220 -28.40 20.58 -10.38
CA LYS A 220 -27.40 19.50 -10.48
C LYS A 220 -26.37 19.65 -9.38
N THR A 221 -25.95 18.52 -8.82
CA THR A 221 -24.90 18.46 -7.81
C THR A 221 -23.64 17.84 -8.40
N THR A 222 -22.51 18.51 -8.22
CA THR A 222 -21.20 18.02 -8.64
C THR A 222 -20.27 18.00 -7.44
N ARG A 223 -19.66 16.84 -7.19
CA ARG A 223 -18.64 16.67 -6.14
C ARG A 223 -17.26 16.91 -6.73
N TYR A 224 -16.47 17.75 -6.08
CA TYR A 224 -15.11 18.10 -6.47
C TYR A 224 -14.11 17.75 -5.38
N GLY A 225 -12.96 17.22 -5.78
CA GLY A 225 -11.75 17.18 -4.98
C GLY A 225 -10.94 18.42 -5.31
N VAL A 226 -10.55 19.19 -4.30
CA VAL A 226 -9.73 20.38 -4.48
C VAL A 226 -8.47 20.25 -3.66
N LEU A 227 -7.31 20.44 -4.28
CA LEU A 227 -6.06 20.67 -3.58
C LEU A 227 -5.75 22.16 -3.64
N MET A 228 -5.89 22.83 -2.50
CA MET A 228 -5.80 24.29 -2.38
C MET A 228 -4.53 24.68 -1.62
N VAL A 229 -3.77 25.61 -2.20
CA VAL A 229 -2.59 26.22 -1.57
C VAL A 229 -2.96 27.64 -1.14
N ILE A 230 -2.73 27.95 0.13
CA ILE A 230 -3.02 29.25 0.73
C ILE A 230 -1.72 30.03 0.94
N LYS A 231 -1.66 31.25 0.41
CA LYS A 231 -0.59 32.20 0.69
C LYS A 231 -0.77 32.77 2.10
N ARG A 232 0.32 32.86 2.85
CA ARG A 232 0.33 33.37 4.23
C ARG A 232 1.20 34.63 4.34
N ALA A 233 0.87 35.49 5.30
CA ALA A 233 1.72 36.60 5.73
C ALA A 233 2.86 36.09 6.63
N GLU A 234 3.81 36.97 6.95
CA GLU A 234 4.95 36.66 7.83
C GLU A 234 4.53 36.24 9.24
N ASP A 235 3.40 36.76 9.74
CA ASP A 235 2.81 36.38 11.02
C ASP A 235 2.09 35.01 10.99
N GLY A 236 2.07 34.36 9.82
CA GLY A 236 1.42 33.07 9.60
C GLY A 236 -0.08 33.14 9.34
N GLN A 237 -0.71 34.31 9.26
CA GLN A 237 -2.13 34.39 8.93
C GLN A 237 -2.37 34.12 7.44
N PRO A 238 -3.46 33.40 7.07
CA PRO A 238 -3.82 33.18 5.67
C PRO A 238 -4.30 34.49 5.03
N THR A 239 -3.76 34.79 3.85
CA THR A 239 -4.04 36.04 3.13
C THR A 239 -4.93 35.82 1.92
N ARG A 240 -4.60 34.84 1.07
CA ARG A 240 -5.33 34.55 -0.17
C ARG A 240 -5.09 33.13 -0.66
N VAL A 241 -5.97 32.63 -1.52
CA VAL A 241 -5.72 31.44 -2.33
C VAL A 241 -4.58 31.75 -3.30
N GLU A 242 -3.54 30.93 -3.29
CA GLU A 242 -2.42 31.01 -4.22
C GLU A 242 -2.69 30.16 -5.47
N SER A 243 -3.10 28.92 -5.24
CA SER A 243 -3.46 27.99 -6.31
C SER A 243 -4.53 27.00 -5.84
N SER A 244 -5.22 26.41 -6.80
CA SER A 244 -6.24 25.39 -6.56
C SER A 244 -6.24 24.42 -7.74
N LEU A 245 -5.88 23.17 -7.49
CA LEU A 245 -6.06 22.08 -8.43
C LEU A 245 -7.41 21.43 -8.14
N VAL A 246 -8.27 21.31 -9.16
CA VAL A 246 -9.64 20.85 -9.01
C VAL A 246 -9.85 19.59 -9.84
N ARG A 247 -10.60 18.63 -9.30
CA ARG A 247 -10.98 17.39 -9.95
C ARG A 247 -12.44 17.07 -9.69
N VAL A 248 -13.18 16.71 -10.72
CA VAL A 248 -14.54 16.18 -10.56
C VAL A 248 -14.47 14.76 -10.01
N LEU A 249 -15.19 14.49 -8.92
CA LEU A 249 -15.30 13.17 -8.27
C LEU A 249 -16.55 12.42 -8.74
N SER A 250 -17.66 13.14 -8.88
CA SER A 250 -18.93 12.59 -9.37
C SER A 250 -19.90 13.71 -9.73
N GLU A 251 -20.80 13.46 -10.69
CA GLU A 251 -21.89 14.37 -11.08
C GLU A 251 -23.23 13.63 -10.93
N SER A 252 -24.25 14.30 -10.37
CA SER A 252 -25.61 13.76 -10.37
C SER A 252 -26.24 13.94 -11.75
N SER A 253 -26.36 12.87 -12.52
CA SER A 253 -27.10 12.88 -13.78
C SER A 253 -28.60 12.98 -13.52
N SER A 254 -29.15 14.19 -13.54
CA SER A 254 -30.58 14.38 -13.75
C SER A 254 -30.82 15.31 -14.94
N VAL A 255 -31.65 14.81 -15.85
CA VAL A 255 -32.22 15.41 -17.06
C VAL A 255 -31.27 15.53 -18.26
N ALA A 256 -31.54 14.67 -19.25
CA ALA A 256 -31.14 14.85 -20.63
C ALA A 256 -31.72 16.17 -21.16
N THR A 257 -30.87 17.16 -21.37
CA THR A 257 -31.13 18.25 -22.29
C THR A 257 -29.86 18.49 -23.09
N SER A 258 -29.99 18.25 -24.39
CA SER A 258 -29.00 18.52 -25.41
C SER A 258 -28.58 19.99 -25.37
N SER A 259 -27.36 20.25 -24.90
CA SER A 259 -26.65 21.49 -25.20
C SER A 259 -25.27 21.14 -25.76
N THR A 260 -25.06 21.58 -27.00
CA THR A 260 -23.85 21.41 -27.80
C THR A 260 -22.79 22.40 -27.33
N THR A 261 -21.96 21.99 -26.38
CA THR A 261 -20.63 22.58 -26.12
C THR A 261 -19.66 21.41 -25.88
N PRO A 262 -18.44 21.41 -26.44
CA PRO A 262 -17.69 20.17 -26.54
C PRO A 262 -17.13 19.72 -25.18
N ILE A 263 -17.81 18.72 -24.60
CA ILE A 263 -17.29 17.83 -23.56
C ILE A 263 -16.23 16.94 -24.22
N LEU A 264 -15.01 17.45 -24.38
CA LEU A 264 -13.91 16.69 -25.00
C LEU A 264 -12.91 16.09 -23.99
N LEU A 265 -13.03 16.36 -22.69
CA LEU A 265 -12.04 15.91 -21.69
C LEU A 265 -12.48 14.75 -20.78
N GLN A 266 -13.76 14.68 -20.37
CA GLN A 266 -14.22 13.66 -19.40
C GLN A 266 -14.52 12.29 -20.01
N ALA A 267 -14.89 12.23 -21.30
CA ALA A 267 -15.13 10.95 -21.98
C ALA A 267 -13.84 10.11 -22.13
N SER A 268 -12.68 10.77 -22.25
CA SER A 268 -11.38 10.13 -22.47
C SER A 268 -10.83 9.41 -21.22
N THR A 269 -11.07 9.92 -20.00
CA THR A 269 -10.41 9.40 -18.78
C THR A 269 -11.08 8.15 -18.22
N THR A 270 -12.41 8.06 -18.32
CA THR A 270 -13.16 6.86 -17.89
C THR A 270 -12.84 5.67 -18.79
N ASP A 271 -12.68 5.92 -20.09
CA ASP A 271 -12.25 4.92 -21.08
C ASP A 271 -10.81 4.46 -20.82
N TYR A 272 -9.91 5.40 -20.52
CA TYR A 272 -8.52 5.07 -20.20
C TYR A 272 -8.41 4.21 -18.94
N PHE A 273 -8.97 4.64 -17.81
CA PHE A 273 -8.92 3.89 -16.56
C PHE A 273 -9.53 2.49 -16.74
N THR A 274 -10.71 2.40 -17.38
CA THR A 274 -11.37 1.11 -17.62
C THR A 274 -10.51 0.17 -18.47
N ALA A 275 -9.85 0.68 -19.52
CA ALA A 275 -8.91 -0.12 -20.30
C ALA A 275 -7.73 -0.62 -19.46
N GLN A 276 -7.17 0.24 -18.59
CA GLN A 276 -6.05 -0.11 -17.72
C GLN A 276 -6.42 -1.07 -16.59
N THR A 277 -7.69 -1.13 -16.17
CA THR A 277 -8.11 -2.10 -15.13
C THR A 277 -7.97 -3.56 -15.57
N LYS A 278 -7.89 -3.82 -16.88
CA LYS A 278 -7.65 -5.16 -17.43
C LYS A 278 -6.21 -5.65 -17.26
N LEU A 279 -5.26 -4.74 -17.02
CA LEU A 279 -3.87 -5.10 -16.79
C LEU A 279 -3.65 -5.51 -15.32
N PRO A 280 -2.68 -6.40 -15.05
CA PRO A 280 -2.27 -6.71 -13.69
C PRO A 280 -1.83 -5.46 -12.93
N GLU A 281 -2.22 -5.37 -11.67
CA GLU A 281 -1.83 -4.27 -10.80
C GLU A 281 -0.34 -4.27 -10.49
N ALA A 282 0.26 -5.46 -10.35
CA ALA A 282 1.70 -5.62 -10.32
C ALA A 282 2.29 -5.45 -11.73
N ILE A 283 3.47 -4.85 -11.82
CA ILE A 283 4.31 -4.85 -13.02
C ILE A 283 5.67 -5.47 -12.69
N SER A 284 6.12 -6.39 -13.53
CA SER A 284 7.46 -6.96 -13.43
C SER A 284 8.51 -5.94 -13.86
N ASN A 285 9.77 -6.09 -13.42
CA ASN A 285 10.85 -5.21 -13.86
C ASN A 285 11.05 -5.25 -15.39
N ALA A 286 10.88 -6.41 -16.02
CA ALA A 286 10.99 -6.55 -17.47
C ALA A 286 9.88 -5.81 -18.22
N ASP A 287 8.63 -5.91 -17.75
CA ASP A 287 7.50 -5.19 -18.34
C ASP A 287 7.61 -3.68 -18.08
N PHE A 288 8.10 -3.28 -16.91
CA PHE A 288 8.35 -1.88 -16.60
C PHE A 288 9.45 -1.29 -17.48
N GLN A 289 10.57 -2.00 -17.67
CA GLN A 289 11.62 -1.61 -18.63
C GLN A 289 11.06 -1.49 -20.06
N THR A 290 10.16 -2.39 -20.46
CA THR A 290 9.47 -2.31 -21.75
C THR A 290 8.61 -1.04 -21.84
N ALA A 291 7.87 -0.72 -20.78
CA ALA A 291 7.05 0.49 -20.70
C ALA A 291 7.89 1.78 -20.75
N LEU A 292 9.05 1.81 -20.08
CA LEU A 292 9.99 2.94 -20.13
C LEU A 292 10.49 3.23 -21.56
N ASN A 293 10.60 2.20 -22.40
CA ASN A 293 11.05 2.33 -23.78
C ASN A 293 9.95 2.75 -24.74
N GLN A 294 8.69 2.85 -24.28
CA GLN A 294 7.58 3.33 -25.10
C GLN A 294 7.57 4.86 -25.15
N THR A 295 7.05 5.42 -26.23
CA THR A 295 6.89 6.88 -26.39
C THR A 295 5.68 7.46 -25.66
N SER A 296 4.84 6.60 -25.07
CA SER A 296 3.64 7.03 -24.36
C SER A 296 4.02 7.69 -23.04
N PRO A 297 3.40 8.83 -22.67
CA PRO A 297 3.70 9.49 -21.42
C PRO A 297 3.30 8.60 -20.23
N PHE A 298 4.06 8.68 -19.14
CA PHE A 298 3.78 8.01 -17.88
C PHE A 298 4.19 8.91 -16.71
N LEU A 299 3.81 8.53 -15.49
CA LEU A 299 4.33 9.13 -14.26
C LEU A 299 4.94 8.05 -13.38
N ILE A 300 6.12 8.33 -12.82
CA ILE A 300 6.74 7.50 -11.80
C ILE A 300 6.48 8.16 -10.45
N LEU A 301 5.84 7.42 -9.55
CA LEU A 301 5.47 7.88 -8.22
C LEU A 301 6.31 7.13 -7.19
N ASP A 302 7.17 7.85 -6.47
CA ASP A 302 7.83 7.30 -5.29
C ASP A 302 6.99 7.61 -4.05
N ALA A 303 6.38 6.57 -3.47
CA ALA A 303 5.50 6.68 -2.31
C ALA A 303 6.21 6.39 -0.98
N ARG A 304 7.55 6.41 -0.97
CA ARG A 304 8.36 6.18 0.22
C ARG A 304 8.40 7.41 1.14
N GLU A 305 9.01 7.28 2.32
CA GLU A 305 9.24 8.42 3.21
C GLU A 305 10.34 9.34 2.66
N ASP A 306 10.37 10.59 3.11
CA ASP A 306 11.30 11.62 2.62
C ASP A 306 12.76 11.15 2.72
N VAL A 307 13.14 10.62 3.89
CA VAL A 307 14.47 10.04 4.13
C VAL A 307 14.84 8.93 3.13
N GLU A 308 13.89 8.12 2.69
CA GLU A 308 14.16 7.06 1.73
C GLU A 308 14.38 7.60 0.31
N PHE A 309 13.62 8.64 -0.06
CA PHE A 309 13.73 9.32 -1.35
C PHE A 309 15.02 10.13 -1.44
N GLU A 310 15.38 10.86 -0.37
CA GLU A 310 16.62 11.63 -0.26
C GLU A 310 17.87 10.76 -0.43
N ASN A 311 17.88 9.55 0.15
CA ASN A 311 19.01 8.63 0.02
C ASN A 311 19.24 8.20 -1.44
N GLY A 312 18.16 8.02 -2.19
CA GLY A 312 18.20 7.68 -3.60
C GLY A 312 16.82 7.36 -4.15
N HIS A 313 16.61 7.58 -5.43
CA HIS A 313 15.33 7.47 -6.11
C HIS A 313 15.49 7.23 -7.62
N PHE A 314 14.39 6.83 -8.28
CA PHE A 314 14.34 6.78 -9.73
C PHE A 314 14.38 8.22 -10.29
N PRO A 315 15.19 8.53 -11.32
CA PRO A 315 15.29 9.89 -11.87
C PRO A 315 13.95 10.47 -12.30
N ASP A 316 13.71 11.75 -12.01
CA ASP A 316 12.47 12.47 -12.32
C ASP A 316 11.19 11.88 -11.68
N ALA A 317 11.34 10.98 -10.70
CA ALA A 317 10.21 10.47 -9.95
C ALA A 317 9.51 11.59 -9.17
N THR A 318 8.18 11.60 -9.24
CA THR A 318 7.35 12.43 -8.36
C THR A 318 7.29 11.79 -6.99
N HIS A 319 7.77 12.49 -5.96
CA HIS A 319 7.73 12.00 -4.59
C HIS A 319 6.48 12.50 -3.86
N ILE A 320 5.65 11.55 -3.39
CA ILE A 320 4.52 11.83 -2.51
C ILE A 320 4.35 10.67 -1.53
N ARG A 321 4.65 10.91 -0.26
CA ARG A 321 4.44 9.95 0.84
C ARG A 321 3.03 9.37 0.80
N PHE A 322 2.89 8.09 1.14
CA PHE A 322 1.57 7.45 1.15
C PHE A 322 0.58 8.10 2.13
N ALA A 323 1.06 8.58 3.28
CA ALA A 323 0.24 9.33 4.22
C ALA A 323 -0.39 10.59 3.58
N ASP A 324 0.37 11.29 2.75
CA ASP A 324 -0.09 12.53 2.09
C ASP A 324 -1.00 12.25 0.90
N LEU A 325 -0.76 11.15 0.18
CA LEU A 325 -1.72 10.65 -0.80
C LEU A 325 -3.08 10.37 -0.14
N LYS A 326 -3.11 9.68 1.00
CA LYS A 326 -4.36 9.43 1.76
C LYS A 326 -4.99 10.71 2.31
N ALA A 327 -4.16 11.70 2.62
CA ALA A 327 -4.63 13.01 3.08
C ALA A 327 -5.23 13.85 1.94
N GLY A 328 -4.86 13.59 0.67
CA GLY A 328 -5.54 14.16 -0.49
C GLY A 328 -4.66 14.55 -1.68
N ARG A 329 -3.32 14.43 -1.57
CA ARG A 329 -2.38 14.76 -2.66
C ARG A 329 -2.53 13.88 -3.91
N TRP A 330 -3.31 12.81 -3.85
CA TRP A 330 -3.66 12.00 -5.03
C TRP A 330 -4.32 12.83 -6.15
N ILE A 331 -4.93 13.99 -5.83
CA ILE A 331 -5.52 14.92 -6.80
C ILE A 331 -4.47 15.44 -7.81
N GLU A 332 -3.19 15.47 -7.44
CA GLU A 332 -2.06 15.88 -8.30
C GLU A 332 -1.77 14.87 -9.41
N LEU A 333 -2.18 13.61 -9.24
CA LEU A 333 -1.77 12.52 -10.11
C LEU A 333 -2.62 12.44 -11.39
N PRO A 334 -2.02 12.09 -12.53
CA PRO A 334 -2.74 12.06 -13.80
C PRO A 334 -3.78 10.93 -13.85
N THR A 335 -4.85 11.15 -14.62
CA THR A 335 -5.88 10.14 -14.94
C THR A 335 -5.86 9.69 -16.39
N ASP A 336 -5.03 10.33 -17.21
CA ASP A 336 -4.94 10.13 -18.66
C ASP A 336 -3.77 9.24 -19.08
N ARG A 337 -2.93 8.82 -18.12
CA ARG A 337 -1.70 8.06 -18.35
C ARG A 337 -1.38 7.13 -17.17
N PRO A 338 -0.49 6.13 -17.32
CA PRO A 338 -0.22 5.18 -16.27
C PRO A 338 0.64 5.81 -15.17
N VAL A 339 0.39 5.41 -13.93
CA VAL A 339 1.21 5.76 -12.76
C VAL A 339 1.93 4.51 -12.28
N TYR A 340 3.26 4.52 -12.34
CA TYR A 340 4.11 3.44 -11.85
C TYR A 340 4.59 3.76 -10.44
N VAL A 341 4.15 2.96 -9.48
CA VAL A 341 4.40 3.19 -8.06
C VAL A 341 5.65 2.44 -7.61
N PHE A 342 6.60 3.21 -7.08
CA PHE A 342 7.77 2.72 -6.38
C PHE A 342 7.54 2.75 -4.88
N CYS A 343 7.98 1.68 -4.24
CA CYS A 343 8.32 1.64 -2.82
C CYS A 343 9.62 0.84 -2.67
N TRP A 344 10.01 0.45 -1.45
CA TRP A 344 11.23 -0.33 -1.27
C TRP A 344 11.13 -1.76 -1.84
N SER A 345 10.16 -2.57 -1.40
CA SER A 345 10.07 -4.01 -1.69
C SER A 345 8.87 -4.46 -2.53
N GLY A 346 7.90 -3.58 -2.78
CA GLY A 346 6.63 -3.87 -3.46
C GLY A 346 5.40 -3.78 -2.54
N ILE A 347 5.55 -4.00 -1.23
CA ILE A 347 4.43 -4.09 -0.26
C ILE A 347 3.64 -2.77 -0.17
N ARG A 348 4.29 -1.67 0.23
CA ARG A 348 3.66 -0.34 0.29
C ARG A 348 3.20 0.12 -1.10
N GLY A 349 3.92 -0.25 -2.15
CA GLY A 349 3.57 0.06 -3.54
C GLY A 349 2.24 -0.55 -3.94
N LYS A 350 1.96 -1.78 -3.52
CA LYS A 350 0.67 -2.44 -3.70
C LYS A 350 -0.46 -1.66 -3.04
N GLU A 351 -0.33 -1.34 -1.75
CA GLU A 351 -1.37 -0.58 -1.03
C GLU A 351 -1.64 0.79 -1.66
N VAL A 352 -0.59 1.47 -2.12
CA VAL A 352 -0.70 2.75 -2.82
C VAL A 352 -1.42 2.57 -4.15
N ALA A 353 -1.07 1.57 -4.97
CA ALA A 353 -1.73 1.32 -6.24
C ALA A 353 -3.23 0.99 -6.04
N GLU A 354 -3.56 0.16 -5.04
CA GLU A 354 -4.94 -0.20 -4.69
C GLU A 354 -5.72 1.07 -4.32
N PHE A 355 -5.16 1.90 -3.43
CA PHE A 355 -5.74 3.18 -3.03
C PHE A 355 -5.98 4.09 -4.24
N LEU A 356 -4.98 4.27 -5.11
CA LEU A 356 -5.10 5.15 -6.29
C LEU A 356 -6.14 4.64 -7.30
N ARG A 357 -6.28 3.33 -7.47
CA ARG A 357 -7.33 2.74 -8.33
C ARG A 357 -8.73 3.01 -7.80
N THR A 358 -8.93 3.11 -6.47
CA THR A 358 -10.22 3.59 -5.91
C THR A 358 -10.55 5.02 -6.34
N LYS A 359 -9.53 5.82 -6.66
CA LYS A 359 -9.62 7.20 -7.15
C LYS A 359 -9.63 7.31 -8.67
N LYS A 360 -9.85 6.19 -9.38
CA LYS A 360 -9.86 6.10 -10.85
C LYS A 360 -8.53 6.51 -11.51
N ILE A 361 -7.42 6.37 -10.79
CA ILE A 361 -6.07 6.56 -11.34
C ILE A 361 -5.53 5.19 -11.77
N ALA A 362 -5.01 5.12 -13.00
CA ALA A 362 -4.45 3.89 -13.57
C ALA A 362 -3.06 3.60 -12.98
N ALA A 363 -3.04 3.20 -11.70
CA ALA A 363 -1.82 2.86 -10.98
C ALA A 363 -1.46 1.38 -11.12
N ARG A 364 -0.16 1.12 -11.24
CA ARG A 364 0.47 -0.21 -11.16
C ARG A 364 1.73 -0.09 -10.30
N TYR A 365 2.05 -1.10 -9.51
CA TYR A 365 3.24 -1.07 -8.64
C TYR A 365 4.31 -2.05 -9.12
N LEU A 366 5.58 -1.69 -8.93
CA LEU A 366 6.68 -2.62 -9.22
C LEU A 366 6.67 -3.76 -8.20
N GLU A 367 6.52 -4.99 -8.69
CA GLU A 367 6.32 -6.19 -7.87
C GLU A 367 7.45 -6.39 -6.85
N LYS A 368 8.70 -6.14 -7.25
CA LYS A 368 9.89 -6.26 -6.40
C LYS A 368 10.36 -4.92 -5.80
N GLY A 369 9.59 -3.86 -6.00
CA GLY A 369 9.93 -2.48 -5.61
C GLY A 369 11.25 -1.97 -6.19
N ALA A 370 11.71 -0.84 -5.64
CA ALA A 370 12.98 -0.22 -5.96
C ALA A 370 14.17 -1.15 -5.70
N ASN A 371 14.12 -1.95 -4.63
CA ASN A 371 15.20 -2.87 -4.28
C ASN A 371 15.42 -3.91 -5.38
N GLY A 372 14.35 -4.51 -5.90
CA GLY A 372 14.44 -5.43 -7.03
C GLY A 372 14.85 -4.74 -8.32
N TRP A 373 14.34 -3.53 -8.57
CA TRP A 373 14.72 -2.74 -9.76
C TRP A 373 16.23 -2.46 -9.80
N VAL A 374 16.81 -2.01 -8.69
CA VAL A 374 18.27 -1.76 -8.58
C VAL A 374 19.07 -3.06 -8.64
N ALA A 375 18.59 -4.15 -8.04
CA ALA A 375 19.24 -5.45 -8.13
C ALA A 375 19.34 -5.96 -9.58
N ASP A 376 18.34 -5.65 -10.41
CA ASP A 376 18.32 -5.93 -11.85
C ASP A 376 19.08 -4.87 -12.67
N GLN A 377 19.90 -4.02 -12.03
CA GLN A 377 20.70 -2.95 -12.64
C GLN A 377 19.87 -1.87 -13.34
N GLY A 378 18.61 -1.70 -12.91
CA GLY A 378 17.75 -0.62 -13.36
C GLY A 378 18.28 0.75 -12.97
N THR A 379 17.88 1.78 -13.73
CA THR A 379 18.31 3.17 -13.48
C THR A 379 17.91 3.63 -12.09
N TRP A 380 18.86 4.22 -11.37
CA TRP A 380 18.68 4.72 -10.01
C TRP A 380 19.68 5.83 -9.70
N SER A 381 19.25 6.86 -8.98
CA SER A 381 20.12 7.91 -8.45
C SER A 381 20.29 7.72 -6.94
N GLY A 382 21.51 7.82 -6.43
CA GLY A 382 21.80 7.64 -5.01
C GLY A 382 21.82 6.16 -4.57
N GLU A 383 21.42 5.89 -3.33
CA GLU A 383 21.52 4.59 -2.69
C GLU A 383 20.16 4.08 -2.21
N ILE A 384 19.84 2.82 -2.52
CA ILE A 384 18.60 2.15 -2.11
C ILE A 384 18.76 1.36 -0.80
N ALA A 385 19.97 0.86 -0.52
CA ALA A 385 20.23 0.03 0.63
C ALA A 385 20.44 0.91 1.87
N PHE A 386 19.44 0.92 2.76
CA PHE A 386 19.44 1.70 3.99
C PHE A 386 20.76 1.59 4.79
N LEU A 387 21.30 0.37 4.96
CA LEU A 387 22.52 0.13 5.75
C LEU A 387 23.83 0.53 5.06
N LYS A 388 23.79 0.90 3.78
CA LYS A 388 24.95 1.53 3.11
C LYS A 388 25.00 3.03 3.37
N VAL A 389 23.86 3.66 3.66
CA VAL A 389 23.78 5.07 4.08
C VAL A 389 23.96 5.19 5.58
N TYR A 390 23.28 4.34 6.35
CA TYR A 390 23.26 4.35 7.81
C TYR A 390 24.07 3.17 8.35
N THR A 391 25.40 3.36 8.44
CA THR A 391 26.37 2.28 8.69
C THR A 391 26.64 1.99 10.18
N ASP A 392 26.39 2.97 11.06
CA ASP A 392 26.56 2.86 12.52
C ASP A 392 25.75 1.68 13.09
N ASP A 393 26.33 0.99 14.08
CA ASP A 393 25.75 -0.18 14.71
C ASP A 393 24.36 0.08 15.32
N ARG A 394 24.06 1.31 15.74
CA ARG A 394 22.73 1.68 16.27
C ARG A 394 21.59 1.41 15.28
N TYR A 395 21.83 1.56 13.98
CA TYR A 395 20.81 1.31 12.95
C TYR A 395 20.57 -0.18 12.68
N LYS A 396 21.53 -1.02 13.07
CA LYS A 396 21.43 -2.49 13.02
C LYS A 396 20.90 -3.06 14.33
N ARG A 397 21.14 -2.36 15.45
CA ARG A 397 20.83 -2.81 16.81
C ARG A 397 19.33 -3.06 17.01
N VAL A 398 19.04 -4.25 17.52
CA VAL A 398 17.73 -4.63 18.08
C VAL A 398 17.94 -5.07 19.52
N PHE A 399 17.23 -4.45 20.46
CA PHE A 399 17.36 -4.74 21.88
C PHE A 399 16.66 -6.05 22.25
N THR A 400 17.27 -6.82 23.15
CA THR A 400 16.58 -7.90 23.86
C THR A 400 15.64 -7.29 24.92
N PRO A 401 14.61 -8.03 25.40
CA PRO A 401 13.71 -7.50 26.43
C PRO A 401 14.42 -6.98 27.69
N ASN A 402 15.44 -7.71 28.19
CA ASN A 402 16.18 -7.29 29.38
C ASN A 402 17.01 -6.02 29.12
N ALA A 403 17.76 -5.98 28.01
CA ALA A 403 18.56 -4.81 27.67
C ALA A 403 17.68 -3.56 27.38
N PHE A 404 16.50 -3.79 26.79
CA PHE A 404 15.50 -2.74 26.60
C PHE A 404 15.03 -2.19 27.94
N GLN A 405 14.59 -3.06 28.86
CA GLN A 405 14.11 -2.65 30.17
C GLN A 405 15.20 -1.93 30.99
N ASP A 406 16.43 -2.43 30.95
CA ASP A 406 17.59 -1.78 31.61
C ASP A 406 17.87 -0.38 31.05
N SER A 407 17.68 -0.18 29.73
CA SER A 407 17.83 1.12 29.09
C SER A 407 16.71 2.08 29.49
N VAL A 408 15.46 1.60 29.49
CA VAL A 408 14.29 2.39 29.91
C VAL A 408 14.40 2.80 31.38
N ASN A 409 14.86 1.89 32.26
CA ASN A 409 15.11 2.18 33.68
C ASN A 409 16.18 3.25 33.90
N LYS A 410 17.08 3.47 32.92
CA LYS A 410 18.09 4.55 32.91
C LYS A 410 17.57 5.87 32.34
N GLY A 411 16.29 5.94 31.96
CA GLY A 411 15.63 7.15 31.46
C GLY A 411 15.54 7.26 29.94
N THR A 412 15.78 6.18 29.19
CA THR A 412 15.60 6.16 27.74
C THR A 412 14.12 6.27 27.38
N ILE A 413 13.80 7.16 26.42
CA ILE A 413 12.44 7.38 25.93
C ILE A 413 12.07 6.32 24.90
N MET A 414 10.86 5.77 25.04
CA MET A 414 10.30 4.79 24.12
C MET A 414 9.44 5.49 23.08
N VAL A 415 9.77 5.34 21.80
CA VAL A 415 9.00 5.89 20.69
C VAL A 415 8.38 4.76 19.89
N ASP A 416 7.08 4.54 20.02
CA ASP A 416 6.37 3.47 19.33
C ASP A 416 6.00 3.90 17.91
N SER A 417 6.59 3.27 16.90
CA SER A 417 6.34 3.57 15.48
C SER A 417 5.19 2.75 14.90
N ARG A 418 4.51 1.92 15.68
CA ARG A 418 3.42 1.08 15.18
C ARG A 418 2.21 1.93 14.78
N PRO A 419 1.34 1.40 13.89
CA PRO A 419 0.10 2.08 13.52
C PRO A 419 -0.73 2.46 14.76
N PRO A 420 -1.47 3.59 14.74
CA PRO A 420 -2.28 4.03 15.87
C PRO A 420 -3.25 2.96 16.40
N ALA A 421 -3.80 2.13 15.51
CA ALA A 421 -4.68 1.04 15.90
C ALA A 421 -3.99 0.00 16.79
N SER A 422 -2.76 -0.42 16.42
CA SER A 422 -1.95 -1.34 17.20
C SER A 422 -1.53 -0.74 18.54
N PHE A 423 -1.13 0.54 18.54
CA PHE A 423 -0.77 1.27 19.75
C PHE A 423 -1.96 1.40 20.72
N ASN A 424 -3.12 1.79 20.22
CA ASN A 424 -4.34 1.96 21.02
C ASN A 424 -4.88 0.64 21.55
N ALA A 425 -4.74 -0.45 20.79
CA ALA A 425 -5.11 -1.78 21.25
C ALA A 425 -4.27 -2.21 22.46
N TRP A 426 -2.95 -2.00 22.39
CA TRP A 426 -2.04 -2.14 23.52
C TRP A 426 -0.65 -1.55 23.19
N HIS A 427 -0.05 -0.87 24.17
CA HIS A 427 1.32 -0.33 24.07
C HIS A 427 2.05 -0.43 25.40
N ILE A 428 3.38 -0.27 25.35
CA ILE A 428 4.22 -0.23 26.54
C ILE A 428 3.91 1.07 27.31
N PRO A 429 3.53 1.01 28.61
CA PRO A 429 3.22 2.21 29.37
C PRO A 429 4.33 3.26 29.31
N GLY A 430 3.97 4.52 29.05
CA GLY A 430 4.92 5.62 28.93
C GLY A 430 5.60 5.75 27.56
N SER A 431 5.28 4.88 26.59
CA SER A 431 5.74 5.07 25.20
C SER A 431 4.96 6.17 24.47
N ILE A 432 5.64 6.88 23.57
CA ILE A 432 5.09 7.95 22.73
C ILE A 432 4.85 7.38 21.33
N ASN A 433 3.62 7.46 20.81
CA ASN A 433 3.34 6.97 19.46
C ASN A 433 3.73 8.00 18.39
N ILE A 434 4.66 7.63 17.51
CA ILE A 434 5.04 8.38 16.31
C ILE A 434 4.98 7.44 15.11
N PRO A 435 3.80 7.28 14.49
CA PRO A 435 3.62 6.42 13.34
C PRO A 435 3.95 7.19 12.05
N LEU A 436 5.25 7.36 11.76
CA LEU A 436 5.74 8.23 10.69
C LEU A 436 5.05 7.95 9.34
N MET A 437 4.97 6.67 8.93
CA MET A 437 4.34 6.26 7.66
C MET A 437 2.82 6.48 7.59
N TYR A 438 2.17 6.77 8.72
CA TYR A 438 0.72 6.98 8.83
C TYR A 438 0.36 8.43 9.14
N THR A 439 1.36 9.28 9.39
CA THR A 439 1.18 10.68 9.76
C THR A 439 1.36 11.55 8.52
N PRO A 440 0.35 12.32 8.08
CA PRO A 440 0.55 13.29 7.00
C PRO A 440 1.58 14.34 7.38
N SER A 441 2.21 14.97 6.40
CA SER A 441 3.32 15.93 6.57
C SER A 441 3.03 17.03 7.61
N ILE A 442 1.81 17.58 7.64
CA ILE A 442 1.38 18.58 8.63
C ILE A 442 1.47 18.09 10.09
N GLY A 443 1.31 16.78 10.31
CA GLY A 443 1.31 16.18 11.63
C GLY A 443 2.70 15.79 12.12
N ILE A 444 3.71 15.75 11.25
CA ILE A 444 5.04 15.22 11.56
C ILE A 444 5.70 16.04 12.67
N GLU A 445 5.91 17.35 12.47
CA GLU A 445 6.61 18.15 13.49
C GLU A 445 5.89 18.13 14.84
N LYS A 446 4.56 18.16 14.82
CA LYS A 446 3.76 18.00 16.06
C LYS A 446 3.98 16.64 16.72
N ALA A 447 4.06 15.57 15.92
CA ALA A 447 4.28 14.22 16.44
C ALA A 447 5.67 14.09 17.09
N PHE A 448 6.72 14.57 16.41
CA PHE A 448 8.10 14.52 16.92
C PHE A 448 8.33 15.47 18.10
N ALA A 449 7.66 16.62 18.15
CA ALA A 449 7.75 17.56 19.28
C ALA A 449 7.23 16.98 20.62
N GLN A 450 6.54 15.84 20.61
CA GLN A 450 6.15 15.13 21.83
C GLN A 450 7.36 14.51 22.55
N VAL A 451 8.46 14.26 21.85
CA VAL A 451 9.68 13.68 22.45
C VAL A 451 10.47 14.79 23.14
N PRO A 452 10.84 14.62 24.43
CA PRO A 452 11.61 15.64 25.13
C PRO A 452 12.95 15.93 24.42
N PRO A 453 13.35 17.21 24.27
CA PRO A 453 14.58 17.59 23.57
C PRO A 453 15.82 16.87 24.12
N ASN A 454 16.77 16.53 23.24
CA ASN A 454 18.05 15.88 23.59
C ASN A 454 17.92 14.53 24.32
N SER A 455 16.76 13.86 24.22
CA SER A 455 16.57 12.52 24.80
C SER A 455 17.37 11.43 24.11
N GLN A 456 17.73 10.39 24.87
CA GLN A 456 18.07 9.08 24.32
C GLN A 456 16.78 8.33 23.98
N VAL A 457 16.71 7.74 22.79
CA VAL A 457 15.48 7.14 22.26
C VAL A 457 15.69 5.71 21.77
N ILE A 458 14.75 4.83 22.09
CA ILE A 458 14.59 3.53 21.44
C ILE A 458 13.23 3.52 20.75
N THR A 459 13.22 3.18 19.47
CA THR A 459 11.96 3.04 18.72
C THR A 459 11.39 1.63 18.88
N VAL A 460 10.09 1.52 19.09
CA VAL A 460 9.35 0.26 19.29
C VAL A 460 8.55 -0.08 18.03
N CYS A 461 8.52 -1.36 17.70
CA CYS A 461 7.83 -1.93 16.55
C CYS A 461 7.39 -3.38 16.88
N ASP A 462 6.52 -3.99 16.08
CA ASP A 462 6.01 -5.35 16.29
C ASP A 462 6.36 -6.33 15.16
N GLU A 463 7.15 -5.92 14.17
CA GLU A 463 7.55 -6.78 13.06
C GLU A 463 8.93 -7.41 13.28
N TYR A 464 8.95 -8.74 13.43
CA TYR A 464 10.16 -9.50 13.75
C TYR A 464 11.31 -9.31 12.74
N VAL A 465 11.01 -9.06 11.46
CA VAL A 465 12.02 -9.18 10.39
C VAL A 465 12.60 -7.83 9.95
N ASN A 466 11.87 -6.72 10.05
CA ASN A 466 12.27 -5.49 9.36
C ASN A 466 12.23 -4.26 10.24
N CYS A 467 11.15 -4.09 11.04
CA CYS A 467 10.92 -2.90 11.86
C CYS A 467 11.33 -1.61 11.14
N PHE A 468 10.94 -1.52 9.86
CA PHE A 468 11.56 -0.56 8.96
C PHE A 468 11.08 0.86 9.26
N ASP A 469 9.80 1.05 9.57
CA ASP A 469 9.26 2.33 10.05
C ASP A 469 10.00 2.81 11.32
N ALA A 470 10.31 1.90 12.25
CA ALA A 470 11.12 2.22 13.43
C ALA A 470 12.54 2.68 13.07
N LYS A 471 13.15 2.16 11.99
CA LYS A 471 14.46 2.69 11.51
C LYS A 471 14.32 4.12 11.01
N LEU A 472 13.30 4.38 10.19
CA LEU A 472 13.08 5.71 9.62
C LEU A 472 12.75 6.73 10.71
N THR A 473 11.87 6.36 11.64
CA THR A 473 11.54 7.16 12.82
C THR A 473 12.78 7.46 13.65
N GLY A 474 13.68 6.48 13.83
CA GLY A 474 14.96 6.68 14.52
C GLY A 474 15.88 7.69 13.84
N VAL A 475 16.00 7.63 12.52
CA VAL A 475 16.77 8.63 11.73
C VAL A 475 16.16 10.02 11.87
N GLU A 476 14.85 10.14 11.78
CA GLU A 476 14.15 11.43 11.92
C GLU A 476 14.25 12.02 13.32
N LEU A 477 14.26 11.19 14.37
CA LEU A 477 14.55 11.63 15.75
C LEU A 477 15.98 12.16 15.85
N GLU A 478 16.95 11.49 15.24
CA GLU A 478 18.34 11.93 15.27
C GLU A 478 18.56 13.24 14.52
N ARG A 479 17.91 13.43 13.37
CA ARG A 479 17.89 14.71 12.63
C ARG A 479 17.36 15.88 13.48
N ARG A 480 16.56 15.58 14.52
CA ARG A 480 16.00 16.54 15.48
C ARG A 480 16.81 16.64 16.78
N GLY A 481 18.01 16.06 16.83
CA GLY A 481 18.96 16.19 17.94
C GLY A 481 18.79 15.14 19.05
N HIS A 482 17.98 14.10 18.84
CA HIS A 482 17.88 13.00 19.80
C HIS A 482 18.97 11.95 19.56
N ALA A 483 19.36 11.22 20.62
CA ALA A 483 20.32 10.13 20.52
C ALA A 483 19.59 8.80 20.26
N PHE A 484 19.52 8.38 19.00
CA PHE A 484 18.90 7.11 18.61
C PHE A 484 19.78 5.91 19.00
N LEU A 485 19.29 5.05 19.90
CA LEU A 485 20.07 3.93 20.43
C LEU A 485 19.87 2.62 19.68
N GLY A 486 18.77 2.47 18.95
CA GLY A 486 18.35 1.26 18.27
C GLY A 486 16.86 0.97 18.45
N ARG A 487 16.45 -0.27 18.17
CA ARG A 487 15.02 -0.63 18.06
C ARG A 487 14.64 -1.76 19.01
N PHE A 488 13.38 -1.85 19.39
CA PHE A 488 12.82 -2.97 20.14
C PHE A 488 11.62 -3.57 19.38
N ALA A 489 11.73 -4.85 19.03
CA ALA A 489 10.83 -5.52 18.07
C ALA A 489 9.85 -6.51 18.71
N GLU A 490 9.91 -6.71 20.03
CA GLU A 490 9.11 -7.73 20.74
C GLU A 490 8.26 -7.13 21.86
N PRO A 491 7.45 -6.07 21.62
CA PRO A 491 6.72 -5.35 22.65
C PRO A 491 5.75 -6.25 23.42
N TRP A 492 5.18 -7.28 22.78
CA TRP A 492 4.28 -8.24 23.43
C TRP A 492 4.94 -9.07 24.53
N LYS A 493 6.28 -9.23 24.53
CA LYS A 493 6.99 -9.95 25.60
C LYS A 493 6.95 -9.22 26.94
N LEU A 494 6.61 -7.93 26.93
CA LEU A 494 6.42 -7.12 28.13
C LEU A 494 4.97 -7.09 28.61
N LYS A 495 4.04 -7.73 27.90
CA LYS A 495 2.61 -7.78 28.27
C LYS A 495 2.33 -8.66 29.49
N SER A 496 3.24 -9.59 29.81
CA SER A 496 3.11 -10.57 30.89
C SER A 496 3.91 -10.22 32.15
N GLN A 497 4.52 -9.02 32.18
CA GLN A 497 5.18 -8.45 33.36
C GLN A 497 4.27 -7.36 33.94
#